data_AF-R7UBD9-F1
#
_entry.id   AF-R7UBD9-F1
#
_cell.length_a   1.000
_cell.length_b   1.000
_cell.length_c   1.000
_cell.angle_alpha   90.00
_cell.angle_beta   90.00
_cell.angle_gamma   90.00
#
_symmetry.space_group_name_H-M   'P 1'
#
loop_
_entity.id
_entity.type
_entity.pdbx_description
1 polymer ?
#
loop_
_entity_poly.entity_id
_entity_poly.type
_entity_poly.pdbx_seq_one_letter_code
_entity_poly.pdbx_strand_id
1 'polypeptide(L)'
;VAVLLMDTQGVFDSQSTVTECAVIFALSTLISSVQVFNLSGNIQENDLQHLQLFTDYGRQAMKDNGAKPFQHLLFLVRDWQNPYEYAYGEQGGELLLNKRLKNQGNQHEEHRQLRDLIFSWFDRIGCFLMPYPGKNVATNRNFCGRLADIDDEFIQHAKDLVPLLLSPQNL
;
A
#
# COMPACT_ATOMS: atom_id res chain seq x y z
N VAL A 1 0.86 -12.69 -21.70
CA VAL A 1 0.54 -12.10 -20.39
C VAL A 1 -0.82 -11.44 -20.48
N ALA A 2 -1.74 -11.72 -19.56
CA ALA A 2 -3.01 -11.00 -19.45
C ALA A 2 -2.94 -10.13 -18.18
N VAL A 3 -3.47 -8.90 -18.24
CA VAL A 3 -3.44 -7.95 -17.11
C VAL A 3 -4.86 -7.81 -16.56
N LEU A 4 -5.02 -8.12 -15.29
CA LEU A 4 -6.26 -7.93 -14.53
C LEU A 4 -6.09 -6.75 -13.58
N LEU A 5 -6.98 -5.77 -13.65
CA LEU A 5 -7.05 -4.68 -12.69
C LEU A 5 -8.21 -4.96 -11.73
N MET A 6 -7.91 -4.97 -10.44
CA MET A 6 -8.88 -5.21 -9.37
C MET A 6 -9.01 -3.94 -8.53
N ASP A 7 -10.23 -3.43 -8.41
CA ASP A 7 -10.55 -2.35 -7.48
C ASP A 7 -11.31 -2.93 -6.29
N THR A 8 -10.71 -2.81 -5.10
CA THR A 8 -11.31 -3.28 -3.85
C THR A 8 -12.02 -2.13 -3.19
N GLN A 9 -13.35 -2.24 -3.06
CA GLN A 9 -14.15 -1.24 -2.37
C GLN A 9 -13.63 -1.01 -0.94
N GLY A 10 -13.65 0.26 -0.52
CA GLY A 10 -13.04 0.78 0.70
C GLY A 10 -13.07 -0.15 1.90
N VAL A 11 -11.89 -0.69 2.20
CA VAL A 11 -11.55 -1.17 3.54
C VAL A 11 -11.81 0.04 4.47
N PHE A 12 -12.72 -0.07 5.45
CA PHE A 12 -13.08 0.95 6.45
C PHE A 12 -14.14 2.01 6.07
N ASP A 13 -15.19 1.65 5.33
CA ASP A 13 -16.43 2.45 5.35
C ASP A 13 -17.22 2.25 6.67
N SER A 14 -18.09 3.20 7.02
CA SER A 14 -18.84 3.16 8.29
C SER A 14 -19.92 2.08 8.37
N GLN A 15 -20.10 1.28 7.31
CA GLN A 15 -21.13 0.25 7.21
C GLN A 15 -20.55 -1.16 7.29
N SER A 16 -19.31 -1.33 6.86
CA SER A 16 -18.61 -2.61 6.80
C SER A 16 -17.85 -2.85 8.10
N THR A 17 -17.94 -4.07 8.63
CA THR A 17 -17.15 -4.45 9.80
C THR A 17 -15.66 -4.55 9.43
N VAL A 18 -14.78 -4.32 10.41
CA VAL A 18 -13.32 -4.51 10.24
C VAL A 18 -13.00 -5.91 9.70
N THR A 19 -13.80 -6.91 10.08
CA THR A 19 -13.67 -8.30 9.62
C THR A 19 -14.01 -8.47 8.14
N GLU A 20 -15.09 -7.88 7.63
CA GLU A 20 -15.45 -7.98 6.20
C GLU A 20 -14.40 -7.30 5.32
N CYS A 21 -13.93 -6.12 5.74
CA CYS A 21 -12.86 -5.39 5.07
C CYS A 21 -11.56 -6.22 5.01
N ALA A 22 -11.22 -6.91 6.10
CA ALA A 22 -10.07 -7.80 6.14
C ALA A 22 -10.24 -9.02 5.23
N VAL A 23 -11.43 -9.61 5.13
CA VAL A 23 -11.68 -10.73 4.21
C VAL A 23 -11.52 -10.30 2.75
N ILE A 24 -12.09 -9.16 2.36
CA ILE A 24 -11.97 -8.62 1.00
C ILE A 24 -10.50 -8.38 0.64
N PHE A 25 -9.74 -7.74 1.54
CA PHE A 25 -8.33 -7.46 1.31
C PHE A 25 -7.47 -8.75 1.33
N ALA A 26 -7.80 -9.73 2.18
CA ALA A 26 -7.11 -11.03 2.19
C ALA A 26 -7.30 -11.75 0.85
N LEU A 27 -8.54 -11.80 0.33
CA LEU A 27 -8.85 -12.41 -0.95
C LEU A 27 -8.22 -11.65 -2.11
N SER A 28 -8.20 -10.31 -2.08
CA SER A 28 -7.52 -9.52 -3.11
C SER A 28 -6.02 -9.84 -3.13
N THR A 29 -5.40 -9.91 -1.95
CA THR A 29 -3.96 -10.22 -1.82
C THR A 29 -3.65 -11.65 -2.31
N LEU A 30 -4.52 -12.62 -2.03
CA LEU A 30 -4.37 -14.01 -2.50
C LEU A 30 -4.48 -14.15 -4.03
N ILE A 31 -5.25 -13.28 -4.69
CA ILE A 31 -5.50 -13.35 -6.14
C ILE A 31 -4.53 -12.46 -6.91
N SER A 32 -4.08 -11.35 -6.32
CA SER A 32 -3.22 -10.36 -6.97
C SER A 32 -1.75 -10.77 -6.98
N SER A 33 -1.05 -10.49 -8.07
CA SER A 33 0.41 -10.50 -8.10
C SER A 33 1.02 -9.24 -7.47
N VAL A 34 0.31 -8.11 -7.56
CA VAL A 34 0.68 -6.83 -6.98
C VAL A 34 -0.49 -6.30 -6.16
N GLN A 35 -0.30 -6.23 -4.85
CA GLN A 35 -1.26 -5.60 -3.93
C GLN A 35 -0.80 -4.16 -3.65
N VAL A 36 -1.60 -3.18 -4.07
CA VAL A 36 -1.38 -1.78 -3.72
C VAL A 36 -2.17 -1.48 -2.45
N PHE A 37 -1.48 -1.19 -1.35
CA PHE A 37 -2.10 -0.79 -0.10
C PHE A 37 -2.21 0.73 -0.05
N ASN A 38 -3.38 1.25 -0.40
CA ASN A 38 -3.64 2.67 -0.54
C ASN A 38 -3.96 3.32 0.82
N LEU A 39 -3.03 4.12 1.32
CA LEU A 39 -3.09 4.80 2.63
C LEU A 39 -3.18 6.31 2.44
N SER A 40 -3.71 7.03 3.42
CA SER A 40 -3.80 8.49 3.39
C SER A 40 -2.89 9.14 4.43
N GLY A 41 -2.05 10.07 4.00
CA GLY A 41 -1.20 10.91 4.84
C GLY A 41 0.07 10.24 5.35
N ASN A 42 0.00 9.12 6.08
CA ASN A 42 1.18 8.41 6.61
C ASN A 42 0.88 6.92 6.80
N ILE A 43 1.94 6.15 7.09
CA ILE A 43 1.81 4.75 7.56
C ILE A 43 1.71 4.78 9.09
N GLN A 44 0.57 4.37 9.63
CA GLN A 44 0.28 4.31 11.05
C GLN A 44 0.28 2.85 11.56
N GLU A 45 0.37 2.65 12.89
CA GLU A 45 0.42 1.29 13.46
C GLU A 45 -0.90 0.52 13.30
N ASN A 46 -2.04 1.20 13.31
CA ASN A 46 -3.34 0.61 13.00
C ASN A 46 -3.39 0.06 11.57
N ASP A 47 -2.78 0.75 10.59
CA ASP A 47 -2.67 0.25 9.21
C ASP A 47 -1.90 -1.07 9.16
N LEU A 48 -0.82 -1.18 9.95
CA LEU A 48 -0.04 -2.40 10.07
C LEU A 48 -0.80 -3.49 10.82
N GLN A 49 -1.57 -3.16 11.86
CA GLN A 49 -2.41 -4.13 12.58
C GLN A 49 -3.50 -4.71 11.67
N HIS A 50 -4.02 -3.95 10.72
CA HIS A 50 -4.89 -4.52 9.69
C HIS A 50 -4.16 -5.57 8.84
N LEU A 51 -2.86 -5.39 8.62
CA LEU A 51 -2.03 -6.42 7.99
C LEU A 51 -1.91 -7.70 8.82
N GLN A 52 -2.12 -7.61 10.14
CA GLN A 52 -2.10 -8.76 11.03
C GLN A 52 -3.27 -9.70 10.76
N LEU A 53 -4.44 -9.22 10.33
CA LEU A 53 -5.57 -10.12 10.02
C LEU A 53 -5.25 -11.04 8.83
N PHE A 54 -4.26 -10.69 8.01
CA PHE A 54 -3.72 -11.56 6.95
C PHE A 54 -2.78 -12.65 7.47
N THR A 55 -2.30 -12.57 8.73
CA THR A 55 -1.41 -13.59 9.32
C THR A 55 -2.04 -14.96 9.26
N ASP A 56 -3.33 -15.03 9.56
CA ASP A 56 -3.98 -16.31 9.80
C ASP A 56 -4.24 -17.02 8.46
N TYR A 57 -4.60 -16.26 7.43
CA TYR A 57 -4.78 -16.77 6.07
C TYR A 57 -3.45 -17.06 5.38
N GLY A 58 -2.47 -16.16 5.46
CA GLY A 58 -1.14 -16.33 4.87
C GLY A 58 -0.37 -17.49 5.50
N ARG A 59 -0.46 -17.68 6.82
CA ARG A 59 0.14 -18.83 7.51
C ARG A 59 -0.48 -20.15 7.07
N GLN A 60 -1.78 -20.17 6.77
CA GLN A 60 -2.42 -21.39 6.25
C GLN A 60 -1.94 -21.72 4.84
N ALA A 61 -1.73 -20.72 3.98
CA ALA A 61 -1.18 -20.90 2.62
C ALA A 61 0.32 -21.30 2.63
N MET A 62 1.11 -20.82 3.60
CA MET A 62 2.55 -21.15 3.74
C MET A 62 2.84 -22.61 4.10
N LYS A 63 1.89 -23.30 4.74
CA LYS A 63 2.08 -24.69 5.22
C LYS A 63 2.36 -25.69 4.10
N ASP A 64 1.97 -25.36 2.87
CA ASP A 64 1.98 -26.34 1.79
C ASP A 64 3.29 -26.35 0.98
N ASN A 65 4.07 -25.25 0.93
CA ASN A 65 5.20 -25.13 -0.02
C ASN A 65 6.50 -24.48 0.50
N GLY A 66 6.56 -23.94 1.72
CA GLY A 66 7.79 -23.32 2.28
C GLY A 66 8.30 -22.06 1.56
N ALA A 67 7.57 -21.59 0.54
CA ALA A 67 7.79 -20.33 -0.16
C ALA A 67 6.92 -19.23 0.44
N LYS A 68 7.29 -17.97 0.18
CA LYS A 68 6.47 -16.82 0.57
C LYS A 68 5.12 -16.89 -0.17
N PRO A 69 3.99 -16.65 0.52
CA PRO A 69 2.65 -16.82 -0.02
C PRO A 69 2.25 -15.70 -0.99
N PHE A 70 2.90 -14.54 -0.92
CA PHE A 70 2.55 -13.37 -1.70
C PHE A 70 3.76 -12.79 -2.42
N GLN A 71 3.52 -12.13 -3.55
CA GLN A 71 4.57 -11.64 -4.44
C GLN A 71 4.96 -10.20 -4.11
N HIS A 72 4.13 -9.21 -4.47
CA HIS A 72 4.48 -7.81 -4.28
C HIS A 72 3.42 -7.04 -3.47
N LEU A 73 3.88 -6.37 -2.41
CA LEU A 73 3.10 -5.37 -1.66
C LEU A 73 3.70 -3.98 -1.89
N LEU A 74 2.89 -3.04 -2.38
CA LEU A 74 3.27 -1.64 -2.50
C LEU A 74 2.44 -0.77 -1.55
N PHE A 75 3.07 -0.15 -0.57
CA PHE A 75 2.45 0.90 0.23
C PHE A 75 2.33 2.18 -0.61
N LEU A 76 1.11 2.61 -0.92
CA LEU A 76 0.86 3.86 -1.64
C LEU A 76 0.36 4.91 -0.64
N VAL A 77 1.25 5.79 -0.19
CA VAL A 77 0.89 6.87 0.74
C VAL A 77 0.40 8.07 -0.05
N ARG A 78 -0.90 8.32 -0.03
CA ARG A 78 -1.58 9.45 -0.66
C ARG A 78 -1.42 10.71 0.16
N ASP A 79 -1.48 11.86 -0.51
CA ASP A 79 -1.49 13.17 0.13
C ASP A 79 -0.32 13.38 1.11
N TRP A 80 0.87 12.89 0.76
CA TRP A 80 2.07 13.01 1.59
C TRP A 80 2.44 14.49 1.78
N GLN A 81 2.52 14.93 3.04
CA GLN A 81 2.67 16.35 3.39
C GLN A 81 4.09 16.78 3.75
N ASN A 82 5.03 15.85 3.90
CA ASN A 82 6.38 16.13 4.42
C ASN A 82 7.49 15.79 3.41
N PRO A 83 7.49 16.38 2.19
CA PRO A 83 8.49 16.08 1.15
C PRO A 83 9.92 16.45 1.56
N TYR A 84 10.07 17.35 2.54
CA TYR A 84 11.36 17.75 3.11
C TYR A 84 11.97 16.67 4.02
N GLU A 85 11.16 15.79 4.62
CA GLU A 85 11.64 14.65 5.41
C GLU A 85 11.92 13.45 4.49
N TYR A 86 10.97 13.14 3.61
CA TYR A 86 11.07 12.10 2.60
C TYR A 86 10.48 12.61 1.30
N ALA A 87 11.29 12.65 0.24
CA ALA A 87 10.87 13.11 -1.08
C ALA A 87 9.73 12.24 -1.65
N TYR A 88 8.94 12.80 -2.57
CA TYR A 88 7.93 12.04 -3.29
C TYR A 88 8.55 10.90 -4.14
N GLY A 89 7.72 9.90 -4.47
CA GLY A 89 8.13 8.75 -5.26
C GLY A 89 8.62 7.55 -4.45
N GLU A 90 9.24 6.58 -5.15
CA GLU A 90 9.71 5.31 -4.58
C GLU A 90 10.88 5.52 -3.60
N GLN A 91 11.82 6.42 -3.92
CA GLN A 91 13.03 6.62 -3.12
C GLN A 91 12.73 7.12 -1.70
N GLY A 92 11.90 8.16 -1.55
CA GLY A 92 11.48 8.62 -0.22
C GLY A 92 10.55 7.64 0.47
N GLY A 93 9.73 6.92 -0.32
CA GLY A 93 8.89 5.83 0.18
C GLY A 93 9.69 4.72 0.83
N GLU A 94 10.78 4.27 0.21
CA GLU A 94 11.68 3.25 0.75
C GLU A 94 12.30 3.70 2.08
N LEU A 95 12.71 4.96 2.19
CA LEU A 95 13.26 5.52 3.43
C LEU A 95 12.22 5.58 4.55
N LEU A 96 10.99 6.03 4.25
CA LEU A 96 9.88 6.04 5.20
C LEU A 96 9.53 4.62 5.65
N LEU A 97 9.40 3.70 4.70
CA LEU A 97 9.07 2.30 4.94
C LEU A 97 10.10 1.64 5.83
N ASN A 98 11.39 1.82 5.53
CA ASN A 98 12.49 1.34 6.35
C ASN A 98 12.43 1.91 7.78
N LYS A 99 12.07 3.18 7.97
CA LYS A 99 11.92 3.76 9.31
C LYS A 99 10.73 3.17 10.07
N ARG A 100 9.62 2.86 9.40
CA ARG A 100 8.38 2.36 10.01
C ARG A 100 8.40 0.85 10.28
N LEU A 101 9.01 0.08 9.39
CA LEU A 101 9.08 -1.38 9.48
C LEU A 101 10.39 -1.92 10.07
N LYS A 102 11.42 -1.09 10.33
CA LYS A 102 12.58 -1.56 11.11
C LYS A 102 12.18 -1.77 12.57
N ASN A 103 12.41 -2.99 13.05
CA ASN A 103 12.29 -3.32 14.46
C ASN A 103 13.27 -2.47 15.28
N GLN A 104 12.74 -1.63 16.16
CA GLN A 104 13.52 -0.93 17.16
C GLN A 104 13.51 -1.76 18.45
N GLY A 105 14.65 -1.89 19.12
CA GLY A 105 14.80 -2.75 20.31
C GLY A 105 13.85 -2.44 21.47
N ASN A 106 13.28 -1.23 21.50
CA ASN A 106 12.35 -0.77 22.54
C ASN A 106 10.86 -0.97 22.20
N GLN A 107 10.52 -1.58 21.05
CA GLN A 107 9.12 -1.81 20.65
C GLN A 107 8.50 -3.01 21.39
N HIS A 108 7.20 -2.94 21.65
CA HIS A 108 6.41 -4.07 22.15
C HIS A 108 6.60 -5.31 21.27
N GLU A 109 6.67 -6.48 21.91
CA GLU A 109 6.97 -7.75 21.25
C GLU A 109 6.00 -8.06 20.11
N GLU A 110 4.70 -7.84 20.31
CA GLU A 110 3.65 -8.03 19.29
C GLU A 110 3.91 -7.21 18.03
N HIS A 111 4.33 -5.95 18.17
CA HIS A 111 4.60 -5.08 17.03
C HIS A 111 5.86 -5.51 16.27
N ARG A 112 6.86 -6.10 16.96
CA ARG A 112 8.06 -6.65 16.31
C ARG A 112 7.72 -7.91 15.51
N GLN A 113 6.96 -8.82 16.12
CA GLN A 113 6.51 -10.05 15.47
C GLN A 113 5.69 -9.76 14.21
N LEU A 114 4.81 -8.75 14.25
CA LEU A 114 4.02 -8.35 13.09
C LEU A 114 4.89 -7.86 11.91
N ARG A 115 5.91 -7.04 12.18
CA ARG A 115 6.82 -6.55 11.14
C ARG A 115 7.63 -7.68 10.51
N ASP A 116 8.13 -8.61 11.33
CA ASP A 116 8.84 -9.80 10.86
C ASP A 116 7.94 -10.67 9.97
N LEU A 117 6.67 -10.81 10.36
CA LEU A 117 5.67 -11.55 9.61
C LEU A 117 5.40 -10.91 8.24
N ILE A 118 5.20 -9.59 8.18
CA ILE A 118 5.00 -8.86 6.93
C ILE A 118 6.18 -9.12 5.95
N PHE A 119 7.43 -9.00 6.40
CA PHE A 119 8.60 -9.29 5.56
C PHE A 119 8.71 -10.77 5.15
N SER A 120 8.22 -11.67 5.99
CA SER A 120 8.24 -13.11 5.69
C SER A 120 7.24 -13.52 4.61
N TRP A 121 6.20 -12.72 4.34
CA TRP A 121 5.13 -13.15 3.44
C TRP A 121 5.22 -12.65 2.00
N PHE A 122 5.88 -11.51 1.80
CA PHE A 122 5.97 -10.88 0.47
C PHE A 122 7.39 -11.01 -0.07
N ASP A 123 7.53 -11.42 -1.34
CA ASP A 123 8.82 -11.45 -2.03
C ASP A 123 9.42 -10.04 -2.14
N ARG A 124 8.59 -9.05 -2.46
CA ARG A 124 8.98 -7.65 -2.56
C ARG A 124 8.00 -6.75 -1.82
N ILE A 125 8.52 -5.87 -0.97
CA ILE A 125 7.75 -4.81 -0.34
C ILE A 125 8.33 -3.47 -0.78
N GLY A 126 7.48 -2.60 -1.32
CA GLY A 126 7.83 -1.25 -1.74
C GLY A 126 6.94 -0.21 -1.08
N CYS A 127 7.32 1.06 -1.25
CA CYS A 127 6.50 2.18 -0.81
C CYS A 127 6.67 3.33 -1.81
N PHE A 128 5.59 4.04 -2.11
CA PHE A 128 5.56 5.19 -2.99
C PHE A 128 4.80 6.33 -2.32
N LEU A 129 5.43 7.51 -2.23
CA LEU A 129 4.82 8.70 -1.64
C LEU A 129 4.23 9.57 -2.73
N MET A 130 2.90 9.69 -2.75
CA MET A 130 2.18 10.55 -3.68
C MET A 130 1.91 11.91 -3.06
N PRO A 131 2.13 13.01 -3.80
CA PRO A 131 1.72 14.35 -3.36
C PRO A 131 0.19 14.46 -3.30
N TYR A 132 -0.29 15.58 -2.77
CA TYR A 132 -1.69 15.95 -2.78
C TYR A 132 -2.14 16.36 -4.20
N PRO A 133 -3.28 15.87 -4.74
CA PRO A 133 -3.69 16.14 -6.12
C PRO A 133 -4.18 17.57 -6.39
N GLY A 134 -4.24 18.42 -5.36
CA GLY A 134 -4.71 19.80 -5.46
C GLY A 134 -6.16 19.98 -4.97
N LYS A 135 -6.47 21.21 -4.54
CA LYS A 135 -7.75 21.54 -3.88
C LYS A 135 -8.96 21.31 -4.78
N ASN A 136 -8.83 21.59 -6.07
CA ASN A 136 -9.91 21.40 -7.03
C ASN A 136 -10.30 19.92 -7.12
N VAL A 137 -9.33 19.00 -7.20
CA VAL A 137 -9.60 17.56 -7.20
C VAL A 137 -10.27 17.11 -5.90
N ALA A 138 -9.75 17.55 -4.75
CA ALA A 138 -10.21 17.06 -3.46
C ALA A 138 -11.56 17.62 -2.99
N THR A 139 -11.95 18.82 -3.43
CA THR A 139 -13.13 19.53 -2.89
C THR A 139 -14.24 19.74 -3.91
N ASN A 140 -13.95 19.65 -5.21
CA ASN A 140 -14.96 19.85 -6.25
C ASN A 140 -15.73 18.56 -6.50
N ARG A 141 -17.00 18.53 -6.06
CA ARG A 141 -17.93 17.40 -6.31
C ARG A 141 -18.20 17.14 -7.80
N ASN A 142 -17.97 18.13 -8.66
CA ASN A 142 -18.16 18.04 -10.11
C ASN A 142 -16.82 17.87 -10.86
N PHE A 143 -15.74 17.48 -10.17
CA PHE A 143 -14.48 17.16 -10.83
C PHE A 143 -14.70 16.03 -11.84
N CYS A 144 -14.34 16.28 -13.10
CA CYS A 144 -14.55 15.36 -14.21
C CYS A 144 -13.25 14.74 -14.75
N GLY A 145 -12.16 14.76 -13.98
CA GLY A 145 -10.89 14.16 -14.37
C GLY A 145 -10.02 15.02 -15.30
N ARG A 146 -10.31 16.31 -15.46
CA ARG A 146 -9.51 17.19 -16.33
C ARG A 146 -8.12 17.40 -15.74
N LEU A 147 -7.08 17.11 -16.54
CA LEU A 147 -5.68 17.26 -16.13
C LEU A 147 -5.33 18.69 -15.71
N ALA A 148 -5.92 19.71 -16.34
CA ALA A 148 -5.67 21.12 -16.01
C ALA A 148 -6.12 21.52 -14.59
N ASP A 149 -6.97 20.70 -13.94
CA ASP A 149 -7.48 20.94 -12.59
C ASP A 149 -6.69 20.16 -11.53
N ILE A 150 -5.70 19.34 -11.94
CA ILE A 150 -4.85 18.51 -11.07
C ILE A 150 -3.50 19.21 -10.91
N ASP A 151 -2.93 19.11 -9.72
CA ASP A 151 -1.58 19.63 -9.45
C ASP A 151 -0.51 18.98 -10.34
N ASP A 152 0.39 19.79 -10.89
CA ASP A 152 1.42 19.33 -11.83
C ASP A 152 2.40 18.34 -11.18
N GLU A 153 2.74 18.53 -9.90
CA GLU A 153 3.63 17.63 -9.15
C GLU A 153 2.96 16.26 -8.97
N PHE A 154 1.64 16.25 -8.74
CA PHE A 154 0.86 15.01 -8.72
C PHE A 154 0.87 14.29 -10.06
N ILE A 155 0.67 15.00 -11.17
CA ILE A 155 0.71 14.41 -12.50
C ILE A 155 2.08 13.81 -12.79
N GLN A 156 3.17 14.49 -12.40
CA GLN A 156 4.54 13.99 -12.57
C GLN A 156 4.74 12.67 -11.84
N HIS A 157 4.41 12.60 -10.54
CA HIS A 157 4.58 11.37 -9.78
C HIS A 157 3.60 10.26 -10.16
N ALA A 158 2.39 10.59 -10.66
CA ALA A 158 1.51 9.60 -11.25
C ALA A 158 2.11 8.97 -12.52
N LYS A 159 2.84 9.74 -13.33
CA LYS A 159 3.58 9.24 -14.51
C LYS A 159 4.75 8.34 -14.13
N ASP A 160 5.30 8.48 -12.93
CA ASP A 160 6.34 7.57 -12.41
C ASP A 160 5.72 6.29 -11.83
N LEU A 161 4.60 6.41 -11.11
CA LEU A 161 3.92 5.30 -10.43
C LEU A 161 3.34 4.28 -11.42
N VAL A 162 2.69 4.74 -12.49
CA VAL A 162 1.99 3.84 -13.42
C VAL A 162 2.96 2.86 -14.11
N PRO A 163 4.10 3.29 -14.69
CA PRO A 163 5.11 2.38 -15.23
C PRO A 163 5.76 1.49 -14.16
N LEU A 164 5.95 1.99 -12.93
CA LEU A 164 6.46 1.17 -11.83
C LEU A 164 5.55 -0.05 -11.60
N LEU A 165 4.24 0.13 -11.68
CA LEU A 165 3.26 -0.93 -11.47
C LEU A 165 2.97 -1.80 -12.71
N LEU A 166 2.91 -1.20 -13.90
CA LEU A 166 2.29 -1.81 -15.08
C LEU A 166 3.22 -1.94 -16.29
N SER A 167 4.49 -1.53 -16.20
CA SER A 167 5.42 -1.74 -17.32
C SER A 167 5.66 -3.23 -17.56
N PRO A 168 5.79 -3.69 -18.83
CA PRO A 168 5.94 -5.10 -19.14
C PRO A 168 7.13 -5.80 -18.47
N GLN A 169 8.16 -5.04 -18.07
CA GLN A 169 9.32 -5.56 -17.36
C GLN A 169 9.05 -5.84 -15.87
N ASN A 170 8.00 -5.24 -15.32
CA ASN A 170 7.59 -5.37 -13.92
C ASN A 170 6.35 -6.28 -13.73
N LEU A 171 5.82 -6.86 -14.82
CA LEU A 171 4.64 -7.74 -14.84
C LEU A 171 5.00 -9.23 -14.86
#